data_AF-A0A317Z4P3-F1
#
_entry.id   AF-A0A317Z4P3-F1
#
_cell.length_a   1.000
_cell.length_b   1.000
_cell.length_c   1.000
_cell.angle_alpha   90.00
_cell.angle_beta   90.00
_cell.angle_gamma   90.00
#
_symmetry.space_group_name_H-M   'P 1'
#
loop_
_entity.id
_entity.type
_entity.pdbx_description
1 polymer ?
#
loop_
_entity_poly.entity_id
_entity_poly.type
_entity_poly.pdbx_seq_one_letter_code
_entity_poly.pdbx_strand_id
1 'polypeptide(L)'
;KGFDMDILYTGPHQKPDKERELGAKYLDLDTLLQTADFVAINAAYQPSMRHMIDTPQLEMMKPTSYLINASRGPIVHEAALLEALQNKTIEGAALDVYEFEP
;
A
#
# COMPACT_ATOMS: atom_id res chain seq x y z
N LYS A 1 -19.73 2.45 -3.88
CA LYS A 1 -19.07 1.12 -3.98
C LYS A 1 -19.39 0.53 -5.34
N GLY A 2 -18.38 0.09 -6.12
CA GLY A 2 -18.57 -0.44 -7.48
C GLY A 2 -18.22 -1.91 -7.66
N PHE A 3 -17.34 -2.45 -6.81
CA PHE A 3 -16.77 -3.81 -6.94
C PHE A 3 -17.03 -4.71 -5.71
N ASP A 4 -17.93 -4.29 -4.81
CA ASP A 4 -18.25 -5.03 -3.57
C ASP A 4 -17.03 -5.41 -2.70
N MET A 5 -16.02 -4.54 -2.69
CA MET A 5 -14.82 -4.71 -1.86
C MET A 5 -14.97 -4.03 -0.49
N ASP A 6 -14.34 -4.62 0.52
CA ASP A 6 -14.10 -3.96 1.79
C ASP A 6 -13.07 -2.84 1.62
N ILE A 7 -13.37 -1.67 2.18
CA ILE A 7 -12.51 -0.48 2.08
C ILE A 7 -11.76 -0.32 3.40
N LEU A 8 -10.49 -0.71 3.41
CA LEU A 8 -9.58 -0.50 4.53
C LEU A 8 -8.70 0.72 4.22
N TYR A 9 -8.44 1.57 5.21
CA TYR A 9 -7.55 2.71 5.02
C TYR A 9 -6.74 3.03 6.27
N THR A 10 -5.60 3.68 6.05
CA THR A 10 -4.75 4.24 7.10
C THR A 10 -4.28 5.62 6.69
N GLY A 11 -3.82 6.43 7.64
CA GLY A 11 -3.34 7.79 7.39
C GLY A 11 -3.20 8.61 8.67
N PRO A 12 -2.80 9.89 8.56
CA PRO A 12 -2.50 10.72 9.74
C PRO A 12 -3.70 10.93 10.67
N HIS A 13 -4.91 10.94 10.11
CA HIS A 13 -6.15 11.19 10.84
C HIS A 13 -7.27 10.29 10.32
N GLN A 14 -8.12 9.83 11.23
CA GLN A 14 -9.37 9.15 10.89
C GLN A 14 -10.34 10.11 10.19
N LYS A 15 -11.24 9.54 9.40
CA LYS A 15 -12.26 10.24 8.61
C LYS A 15 -13.64 9.66 8.90
N PRO A 16 -14.24 9.90 10.09
CA PRO A 16 -15.50 9.28 10.50
C PRO A 16 -16.66 9.51 9.52
N ASP A 17 -16.68 10.65 8.83
CA ASP A 17 -17.70 10.92 7.80
C ASP A 17 -17.59 9.97 6.61
N LYS A 18 -16.36 9.67 6.17
CA LYS A 18 -16.10 8.73 5.08
C LYS A 18 -16.28 7.28 5.49
N GLU A 19 -16.02 6.95 6.75
CA GLU A 19 -16.34 5.63 7.30
C GLU A 19 -17.84 5.36 7.25
N ARG A 20 -18.67 6.33 7.65
CA ARG A 20 -20.14 6.22 7.58
C ARG A 20 -20.67 6.19 6.15
N GLU A 21 -20.15 7.05 5.29
CA GLU A 21 -20.62 7.19 3.90
C GLU A 21 -20.22 5.98 3.03
N LEU A 22 -18.99 5.50 3.19
CA LEU A 22 -18.41 4.49 2.30
C LEU A 22 -18.31 3.11 2.96
N GLY A 23 -18.65 2.98 4.25
CA GLY A 23 -18.38 1.76 5.01
C GLY A 23 -16.87 1.46 5.10
N ALA A 24 -16.04 2.50 5.05
CA ALA A 24 -14.59 2.36 5.16
C ALA A 24 -14.19 2.10 6.62
N LYS A 25 -13.12 1.33 6.83
CA LYS A 25 -12.60 1.01 8.16
C LYS A 25 -11.17 1.51 8.31
N TYR A 26 -10.93 2.33 9.32
CA TYR A 26 -9.59 2.74 9.68
C TYR A 26 -8.84 1.60 10.38
N LEU A 27 -7.58 1.38 9.99
CA LEU A 27 -6.65 0.46 10.61
C LEU A 27 -5.27 1.12 10.74
N ASP A 28 -4.43 0.62 11.64
CA ASP A 28 -2.99 0.85 11.56
C ASP A 28 -2.40 0.18 10.30
N LEU A 29 -1.20 0.63 9.91
CA LEU A 29 -0.55 0.18 8.67
C LEU A 29 -0.31 -1.34 8.68
N ASP A 30 0.25 -1.88 9.75
CA ASP A 30 0.61 -3.30 9.85
C ASP A 30 -0.63 -4.19 9.71
N THR A 31 -1.71 -3.86 10.43
CA THR A 31 -2.98 -4.60 10.33
C THR A 31 -3.59 -4.48 8.93
N LEU A 32 -3.47 -3.32 8.28
CA LEU A 32 -3.93 -3.14 6.90
C LEU A 32 -3.15 -4.03 5.94
N LEU A 33 -1.81 -4.05 6.03
CA LEU A 33 -0.95 -4.85 5.16
C LEU A 33 -1.23 -6.35 5.30
N GLN A 34 -1.46 -6.84 6.52
CA GLN A 34 -1.78 -8.26 6.78
C GLN A 34 -3.15 -8.70 6.25
N THR A 35 -4.08 -7.76 6.04
CA THR A 35 -5.48 -8.08 5.75
C THR A 35 -5.92 -7.73 4.33
N ALA A 36 -5.28 -6.75 3.68
CA ALA A 36 -5.66 -6.29 2.36
C ALA A 36 -5.20 -7.25 1.24
N ASP A 37 -6.05 -7.46 0.24
CA ASP A 37 -5.69 -8.16 -1.01
C ASP A 37 -5.11 -7.20 -2.05
N PHE A 38 -5.47 -5.92 -1.95
CA PHE A 38 -4.94 -4.85 -2.81
C PHE A 38 -4.56 -3.66 -1.93
N VAL A 39 -3.31 -3.23 -2.00
CA VAL A 39 -2.78 -2.08 -1.26
C VAL A 39 -2.46 -0.97 -2.26
N ALA A 40 -3.22 0.12 -2.21
CA ALA A 40 -3.01 1.28 -3.08
C ALA A 40 -2.48 2.48 -2.28
N ILE A 41 -1.28 2.94 -2.61
CA ILE A 41 -0.64 4.08 -1.96
C ILE A 41 -1.15 5.38 -2.59
N ASN A 42 -1.85 6.18 -1.79
CA ASN A 42 -2.44 7.47 -2.20
C ASN A 42 -2.05 8.57 -1.19
N ALA A 43 -0.75 8.69 -0.92
CA ALA A 43 -0.23 9.64 0.06
C ALA A 43 0.56 10.77 -0.59
N ALA A 44 0.43 11.99 -0.05
CA ALA A 44 1.34 13.07 -0.36
C ALA A 44 2.67 12.79 0.34
N TYR A 45 3.74 12.65 -0.45
CA TYR A 45 5.05 12.26 0.07
C TYR A 45 5.60 13.29 1.06
N GLN A 46 6.22 12.76 2.12
CA GLN A 46 7.05 13.48 3.06
C GLN A 46 8.35 12.69 3.23
N PRO A 47 9.49 13.34 3.59
CA PRO A 47 10.76 12.63 3.76
C PRO A 47 10.71 11.45 4.75
N SER A 48 9.83 11.51 5.75
CA SER A 48 9.58 10.44 6.72
C SER A 48 8.95 9.18 6.10
N MET A 49 8.36 9.30 4.91
CA MET A 49 7.72 8.19 4.19
C MET A 49 8.68 7.49 3.22
N ARG A 50 9.94 7.93 3.17
CA ARG A 50 10.95 7.30 2.31
C ARG A 50 11.13 5.85 2.74
N HIS A 51 10.93 4.93 1.80
CA HIS A 51 10.99 3.49 2.02
C HIS A 51 10.05 3.02 3.15
N MET A 52 8.88 3.66 3.28
CA MET A 52 7.85 3.21 4.21
C MET A 52 7.38 1.80 3.87
N ILE A 53 7.37 1.44 2.58
CA ILE A 53 7.18 0.07 2.12
C ILE A 53 8.54 -0.50 1.72
N ASP A 54 9.10 -1.30 2.61
CA ASP A 54 10.36 -2.04 2.43
C ASP A 54 10.12 -3.53 2.73
N THR A 55 11.18 -4.35 2.77
CA THR A 55 11.09 -5.81 2.99
C THR A 55 10.15 -6.20 4.14
N PRO A 56 10.20 -5.58 5.35
CA PRO A 56 9.32 -5.99 6.45
C PRO A 56 7.83 -5.78 6.13
N GLN A 57 7.48 -4.69 5.44
CA GLN A 57 6.09 -4.40 5.07
C GLN A 57 5.60 -5.33 3.97
N LEU A 58 6.46 -5.66 3.01
CA LEU A 58 6.14 -6.61 1.94
C LEU A 58 5.94 -8.03 2.50
N GLU A 59 6.72 -8.44 3.49
CA GLU A 59 6.57 -9.73 4.17
C GLU A 59 5.28 -9.85 5.00
N MET A 60 4.73 -8.72 5.46
CA MET A 60 3.43 -8.70 6.14
C MET A 60 2.25 -8.89 5.18
N MET A 61 2.42 -8.60 3.90
CA MET A 61 1.36 -8.69 2.92
C MET A 61 1.01 -10.14 2.60
N LYS A 62 -0.22 -10.37 2.12
CA LYS A 62 -0.61 -11.72 1.67
C LYS A 62 0.19 -12.09 0.42
N PRO A 63 0.60 -13.36 0.25
CA PRO A 63 1.24 -13.83 -0.99
C PRO A 63 0.41 -13.58 -2.25
N THR A 64 -0.92 -13.56 -2.14
CA THR A 64 -1.85 -13.30 -3.24
C THR A 64 -2.15 -11.82 -3.48
N SER A 65 -1.53 -10.92 -2.71
CA SER A 65 -1.86 -9.50 -2.75
C SER A 65 -1.12 -8.75 -3.84
N TYR A 66 -1.65 -7.56 -4.17
CA TYR A 66 -1.05 -6.64 -5.12
C TYR A 66 -0.72 -5.29 -4.46
N LEU A 67 0.47 -4.77 -4.76
CA LEU A 67 0.88 -3.42 -4.37
C LEU A 67 0.73 -2.43 -5.54
N ILE A 68 0.04 -1.32 -5.33
CA ILE A 68 -0.16 -0.28 -6.35
C ILE A 68 0.43 1.04 -5.83
N ASN A 69 1.39 1.61 -6.55
CA ASN A 69 1.92 2.94 -6.27
C ASN A 69 1.68 3.87 -7.46
N ALA A 70 0.66 4.70 -7.35
CA ALA A 70 0.36 5.80 -8.28
C ALA A 70 0.61 7.17 -7.62
N SER A 71 1.48 7.23 -6.60
CA SER A 71 1.70 8.42 -5.79
C SER A 71 3.11 9.01 -5.97
N ARG A 72 4.10 8.53 -5.22
CA ARG A 72 5.51 8.93 -5.34
C ARG A 72 6.42 7.72 -5.21
N GLY A 73 7.40 7.61 -6.11
CA GLY A 73 8.34 6.49 -6.18
C GLY A 73 9.01 6.17 -4.84
N PRO A 74 9.66 7.15 -4.17
CA PRO A 74 10.43 6.91 -2.94
C PRO A 74 9.67 6.37 -1.73
N ILE A 75 8.35 6.23 -1.79
CA ILE A 75 7.58 5.57 -0.73
C ILE A 75 7.86 4.07 -0.68
N VAL A 76 8.10 3.47 -1.85
CA VAL A 76 8.41 2.05 -1.99
C VAL A 76 9.89 1.89 -2.28
N HIS A 77 10.57 1.05 -1.52
CA HIS A 77 11.95 0.67 -1.81
C HIS A 77 11.97 -0.31 -3.00
N GLU A 78 12.43 0.14 -4.16
CA GLU A 78 12.31 -0.64 -5.40
C GLU A 78 13.08 -1.97 -5.37
N ALA A 79 14.24 -2.00 -4.72
CA ALA A 79 15.04 -3.22 -4.58
C ALA A 79 14.29 -4.29 -3.77
N ALA A 80 13.68 -3.91 -2.66
CA ALA A 80 12.87 -4.82 -1.84
C ALA A 80 11.63 -5.30 -2.59
N LEU A 81 10.97 -4.41 -3.35
CA LEU A 81 9.84 -4.79 -4.19
C LEU A 81 10.23 -5.82 -5.26
N LEU A 82 11.38 -5.62 -5.92
CA LEU A 82 11.90 -6.56 -6.91
C LEU A 82 12.13 -7.95 -6.29
N GLU A 83 12.79 -8.01 -5.13
CA GLU A 83 13.03 -9.27 -4.41
C GLU A 83 11.70 -9.94 -4.00
N ALA A 84 10.75 -9.17 -3.47
CA ALA A 84 9.44 -9.68 -3.07
C ALA A 84 8.66 -10.27 -4.26
N LEU A 85 8.75 -9.67 -5.44
CA LEU A 85 8.12 -10.19 -6.66
C LEU A 85 8.82 -11.45 -7.18
N GLN A 86 10.16 -11.46 -7.18
CA GLN A 86 10.95 -12.64 -7.60
C GLN A 86 10.70 -13.84 -6.69
N ASN A 87 10.60 -13.60 -5.38
CA ASN A 87 10.38 -14.63 -4.37
C ASN A 87 8.90 -15.00 -4.17
N LYS A 88 7.97 -14.36 -4.90
CA LYS A 88 6.53 -14.54 -4.72
C LYS A 88 6.04 -14.26 -3.29
N THR A 89 6.69 -13.31 -2.61
CA THR A 89 6.22 -12.75 -1.33
C THR A 89 4.90 -12.00 -1.52
N ILE A 90 4.71 -11.37 -2.68
CA ILE A 90 3.42 -10.83 -3.15
C ILE A 90 3.20 -11.25 -4.61
N GLU A 91 1.94 -11.22 -5.08
CA GLU A 91 1.59 -11.75 -6.39
C GLU A 91 2.02 -10.81 -7.52
N GLY A 92 1.90 -9.50 -7.30
CA GLY A 92 2.25 -8.50 -8.30
C GLY A 92 2.28 -7.07 -7.78
N ALA A 93 2.76 -6.18 -8.63
CA ALA A 93 2.75 -4.74 -8.36
C ALA A 93 2.44 -3.92 -9.63
N ALA A 94 1.85 -2.74 -9.43
CA ALA A 94 1.60 -1.75 -10.48
C ALA A 94 2.22 -0.40 -10.07
N LEU A 95 3.16 0.10 -10.86
CA LEU A 95 3.91 1.33 -10.59
C LEU A 95 3.70 2.34 -11.72
N ASP A 96 3.21 3.53 -11.38
CA ASP A 96 3.16 4.69 -12.30
C ASP A 96 4.38 5.61 -12.12
N VAL A 97 5.04 5.51 -10.97
CA VAL A 97 6.12 6.38 -10.50
C VAL A 97 7.32 5.54 -10.05
N TYR A 98 8.52 6.10 -10.18
CA TYR A 98 9.79 5.44 -9.85
C TYR A 98 10.64 6.32 -8.92
N GLU A 99 11.57 5.72 -8.17
CA GLU A 99 12.53 6.46 -7.32
C GLU A 99 13.36 7.44 -8.12
N PHE A 100 13.74 7.05 -9.34
CA PHE A 100 14.44 7.88 -10.31
C PHE A 100 13.65 7.88 -11.62
N GLU A 101 12.74 8.84 -11.77
CA GLU A 101 12.05 9.08 -13.04
C GLU A 101 13.03 9.69 -14.07
N PRO A 102 13.08 9.19 -15.32
CA PRO A 102 13.81 9.84 -16.41
C PRO A 102 13.21 11.19 -16.80
#